data_AF-A0A925MHP1-F1
#
_entry.id   AF-A0A925MHP1-F1
#
_cell.length_a   1.000
_cell.length_b   1.000
_cell.length_c   1.000
_cell.angle_alpha   90.00
_cell.angle_beta   90.00
_cell.angle_gamma   90.00
#
_symmetry.space_group_name_H-M   'P 1'
#
loop_
_entity.id
_entity.type
_entity.pdbx_description
1 polymer ?
#
loop_
_entity_poly.entity_id
_entity_poly.type
_entity_poly.pdbx_seq_one_letter_code
_entity_poly.pdbx_strand_id
1 'polypeptide(L)'
;METTGFNRFRNKKPFTSTDFTLAAPVKIHNSLAVMKRYLPLVLVVGLLVAFRVLGSAFPETLPNFQPLAAMFFCGTLLAPGWRGLAIPLGIWAVTFPFGMGHTANPLDFATTSLALLAIFFIGKTLTQRGLPALLLGSALSAVLFHLITCCGAWITDPLYTKNLEGLVQSVWSGPAGSPLPSWVFLRNMTAANVLFTGIFAIAQLRLPNPSFSLSRPLPAKF
;
A
#
# COMPACT_ATOMS: atom_id res chain seq x y z
N MET A 1 56.45 64.88 19.39
CA MET A 1 55.24 64.05 19.55
C MET A 1 55.66 62.76 20.24
N GLU A 2 55.13 62.54 21.46
CA GLU A 2 54.77 61.27 22.13
C GLU A 2 55.74 60.07 22.05
N THR A 3 56.47 59.70 23.12
CA THR A 3 56.10 58.92 24.33
C THR A 3 55.82 57.42 24.12
N THR A 4 56.61 56.58 24.83
CA THR A 4 56.25 55.33 25.56
C THR A 4 55.50 54.20 24.81
N GLY A 5 55.78 52.91 24.90
CA GLY A 5 56.45 52.07 25.89
C GLY A 5 55.81 50.66 25.87
N PHE A 6 56.40 49.74 26.62
CA PHE A 6 55.77 48.55 27.25
C PHE A 6 55.58 47.22 26.49
N ASN A 7 56.38 46.24 26.96
CA ASN A 7 56.15 44.79 27.10
C ASN A 7 54.71 44.27 26.95
N ARG A 8 54.57 43.14 26.23
CA ARG A 8 53.54 42.12 26.55
C ARG A 8 53.94 40.70 26.15
N PHE A 9 54.48 39.96 27.11
CA PHE A 9 54.21 38.53 27.23
C PHE A 9 52.71 38.32 27.40
N ARG A 10 52.05 37.49 26.57
CA ARG A 10 50.84 36.75 26.98
C ARG A 10 50.41 35.66 25.99
N ASN A 11 50.38 34.44 26.52
CA ASN A 11 49.41 33.37 26.24
C ASN A 11 49.21 32.90 24.78
N LYS A 12 50.00 31.92 24.36
CA LYS A 12 49.44 30.83 23.55
C LYS A 12 48.62 29.96 24.49
N LYS A 13 47.29 29.96 24.32
CA LYS A 13 46.36 29.11 25.09
C LYS A 13 46.75 27.63 24.94
N PRO A 14 46.56 26.80 25.98
CA PRO A 14 46.79 25.37 25.88
C PRO A 14 45.80 24.74 24.90
N PHE A 15 46.27 23.77 24.12
CA PHE A 15 45.46 22.95 23.23
C PHE A 15 44.53 22.09 24.09
N THR A 16 43.29 22.53 24.28
CA THR A 16 42.26 21.78 24.99
C THR A 16 41.69 20.69 24.08
N SER A 17 41.67 19.45 24.56
CA SER A 17 41.25 18.24 23.84
C SER A 17 39.72 18.12 23.61
N THR A 18 39.09 19.19 23.14
CA THR A 18 37.63 19.25 22.94
C THR A 18 37.20 19.28 21.47
N ASP A 19 38.13 19.18 20.52
CA ASP A 19 37.83 19.15 19.08
C ASP A 19 37.60 17.72 18.54
N PHE A 20 37.13 16.80 19.40
CA PHE A 20 36.65 15.47 19.00
C PHE A 20 35.19 15.29 19.42
N THR A 21 34.30 16.15 18.92
CA THR A 21 32.86 15.94 19.07
C THR A 21 32.13 15.91 17.74
N LEU A 22 31.77 14.67 17.36
CA LEU A 22 30.42 14.32 16.88
C LEU A 22 29.97 14.82 15.51
N ALA A 23 30.69 14.46 14.44
CA ALA A 23 30.12 14.46 13.07
C ALA A 23 29.34 13.16 12.75
N ALA A 24 29.30 12.18 13.65
CA ALA A 24 28.72 10.85 13.41
C ALA A 24 27.24 10.61 13.79
N PRO A 25 26.53 11.41 14.64
CA PRO A 25 25.19 11.00 15.07
C PRO A 25 24.06 11.34 14.09
N VAL A 26 24.25 12.29 13.17
CA VAL A 26 23.18 12.79 12.28
C VAL A 26 22.87 11.82 11.14
N LYS A 27 23.90 11.22 10.53
CA LYS A 27 23.72 10.34 9.36
C LYS A 27 23.03 9.03 9.72
N ILE A 28 23.37 8.45 10.89
CA ILE A 28 22.83 7.17 11.36
C ILE A 28 21.35 7.28 11.77
N HIS A 29 20.96 8.38 12.44
CA HIS A 29 19.55 8.64 12.76
C HIS A 29 18.69 8.81 11.50
N ASN A 30 19.23 9.48 10.47
CA ASN A 30 18.54 9.60 9.18
C ASN A 30 18.38 8.24 8.50
N SER A 31 19.41 7.39 8.50
CA SER A 31 19.36 6.04 7.91
C SER A 31 18.35 5.12 8.61
N LEU A 32 18.26 5.15 9.94
CA LEU A 32 17.29 4.37 10.71
C LEU A 32 15.85 4.89 10.54
N ALA A 33 15.66 6.21 10.49
CA ALA A 33 14.36 6.82 10.22
C ALA A 33 13.86 6.53 8.79
N VAL A 34 14.78 6.55 7.82
CA VAL A 34 14.55 6.14 6.43
C VAL A 34 14.20 4.65 6.37
N MET A 35 15.00 3.76 6.96
CA MET A 35 14.70 2.32 6.97
C MET A 35 13.35 1.98 7.60
N LYS A 36 12.99 2.60 8.74
CA LYS A 36 11.68 2.39 9.38
C LYS A 36 10.52 2.88 8.51
N ARG A 37 10.74 3.91 7.69
CA ARG A 37 9.73 4.47 6.77
C ARG A 37 9.49 3.60 5.53
N TYR A 38 10.51 2.92 5.03
CA TYR A 38 10.41 2.04 3.86
C TYR A 38 10.11 0.58 4.21
N LEU A 39 10.34 0.16 5.46
CA LEU A 39 10.05 -1.20 5.95
C LEU A 39 8.60 -1.67 5.67
N PRO A 40 7.54 -0.90 6.01
CA PRO A 40 6.17 -1.34 5.72
C PRO A 40 5.94 -1.46 4.21
N LEU A 41 6.52 -0.58 3.41
CA LEU A 41 6.41 -0.61 1.95
C LEU A 41 7.15 -1.82 1.34
N VAL A 42 8.34 -2.15 1.82
CA VAL A 42 9.10 -3.32 1.37
C VAL A 42 8.38 -4.62 1.75
N LEU A 43 7.83 -4.70 2.97
CA LEU A 43 7.04 -5.87 3.39
C LEU A 43 5.78 -6.03 2.54
N VAL A 44 5.08 -4.94 2.28
CA VAL A 44 3.89 -4.90 1.42
C VAL A 44 4.22 -5.37 0.00
N VAL A 45 5.31 -4.88 -0.58
CA VAL A 45 5.79 -5.29 -1.91
C VAL A 45 6.21 -6.76 -1.92
N GLY A 46 6.97 -7.21 -0.92
CA GLY A 46 7.39 -8.60 -0.80
C GLY A 46 6.21 -9.57 -0.67
N LEU A 47 5.20 -9.18 0.11
CA LEU A 47 3.96 -9.94 0.29
C LEU A 47 3.16 -10.01 -1.02
N LEU A 48 3.05 -8.91 -1.76
CA LEU A 48 2.41 -8.87 -3.08
C LEU A 48 3.08 -9.86 -4.03
N VAL A 49 4.41 -9.79 -4.15
CA VAL A 49 5.18 -10.65 -5.05
C VAL A 49 5.05 -12.12 -4.62
N ALA A 50 5.19 -12.43 -3.32
CA ALA A 50 5.07 -13.80 -2.81
C ALA A 50 3.70 -14.42 -3.12
N PHE A 51 2.61 -13.71 -2.81
CA PHE A 51 1.26 -14.21 -3.08
C PHE A 51 0.96 -14.31 -4.59
N ARG A 52 1.58 -13.48 -5.43
CA ARG A 52 1.49 -13.62 -6.89
C ARG A 52 2.17 -14.87 -7.40
N VAL A 53 3.39 -15.13 -6.94
CA VAL A 53 4.14 -16.34 -7.32
C VAL A 53 3.41 -17.59 -6.83
N LEU A 54 2.91 -17.59 -5.59
CA LEU A 54 2.15 -18.70 -5.02
C LEU A 54 0.81 -18.92 -5.75
N GLY A 55 0.07 -17.85 -6.04
CA GLY A 55 -1.19 -17.94 -6.78
C GLY A 55 -1.02 -18.41 -8.22
N SER A 56 0.10 -18.08 -8.87
CA SER A 56 0.47 -18.60 -10.18
C SER A 56 0.92 -20.07 -10.12
N ALA A 57 1.61 -20.48 -9.06
CA ALA A 57 2.05 -21.87 -8.88
C ALA A 57 0.92 -22.83 -8.48
N PHE A 58 -0.10 -22.34 -7.75
CA PHE A 58 -1.21 -23.15 -7.24
C PHE A 58 -2.56 -22.46 -7.49
N PRO A 59 -3.02 -22.36 -8.75
CA PRO A 59 -4.23 -21.60 -9.10
C PRO A 59 -5.50 -22.17 -8.44
N GLU A 60 -5.54 -23.48 -8.19
CA GLU A 60 -6.74 -24.18 -7.72
C GLU A 60 -6.91 -24.22 -6.19
N THR A 61 -5.85 -23.95 -5.41
CA THR A 61 -5.91 -24.15 -3.94
C THR A 61 -6.56 -22.97 -3.22
N LEU A 62 -6.12 -21.73 -3.52
CA LEU A 62 -6.68 -20.49 -2.97
C LEU A 62 -6.65 -19.36 -4.02
N PRO A 63 -7.55 -19.40 -5.02
CA PRO A 63 -7.60 -18.33 -6.02
C PRO A 63 -7.95 -16.98 -5.36
N ASN A 64 -7.32 -15.91 -5.84
CA ASN A 64 -7.52 -14.52 -5.37
C ASN A 64 -7.28 -14.24 -3.87
N PHE A 65 -6.71 -15.18 -3.12
CA PHE A 65 -6.26 -14.90 -1.76
C PHE A 65 -4.90 -14.16 -1.81
N GLN A 66 -4.94 -12.85 -1.97
CA GLN A 66 -3.73 -12.02 -2.12
C GLN A 66 -3.93 -10.63 -1.51
N PRO A 67 -2.85 -9.95 -1.07
CA PRO A 67 -2.96 -8.65 -0.42
C PRO A 67 -3.34 -7.50 -1.38
N LEU A 68 -3.49 -7.74 -2.69
CA LEU A 68 -3.65 -6.71 -3.72
C LEU A 68 -4.68 -5.64 -3.35
N ALA A 69 -5.92 -6.05 -3.16
CA ALA A 69 -6.98 -5.10 -2.83
C ALA A 69 -6.73 -4.36 -1.52
N ALA A 70 -6.16 -5.04 -0.52
CA ALA A 70 -5.87 -4.42 0.77
C ALA A 70 -4.79 -3.36 0.63
N MET A 71 -3.83 -3.54 -0.27
CA MET A 71 -2.79 -2.53 -0.54
C MET A 71 -3.34 -1.30 -1.22
N PHE A 72 -4.27 -1.47 -2.16
CA PHE A 72 -4.96 -0.32 -2.77
C PHE A 72 -5.87 0.36 -1.75
N PHE A 73 -6.65 -0.40 -0.99
CA PHE A 73 -7.53 0.12 0.05
C PHE A 73 -6.75 0.88 1.12
N CYS A 74 -5.67 0.30 1.64
CA CYS A 74 -4.79 0.94 2.62
C CYS A 74 -3.71 1.83 1.96
N GLY A 75 -3.80 2.16 0.67
CA GLY A 75 -2.71 2.82 -0.05
C GLY A 75 -2.27 4.13 0.59
N THR A 76 -3.22 4.96 1.02
CA THR A 76 -2.98 6.22 1.74
C THR A 76 -2.50 6.04 3.18
N LEU A 77 -2.75 4.87 3.77
CA LEU A 77 -2.21 4.49 5.06
C LEU A 77 -0.74 4.07 4.92
N LEU A 78 -0.39 3.36 3.85
CA LEU A 78 0.95 2.80 3.61
C LEU A 78 1.95 3.80 3.03
N ALA A 79 1.49 4.75 2.20
CA ALA A 79 2.37 5.77 1.61
C ALA A 79 1.65 7.11 1.42
N PRO A 80 2.37 8.25 1.57
CA PRO A 80 1.78 9.57 1.42
C PRO A 80 1.46 9.88 -0.06
N GLY A 81 0.28 10.46 -0.27
CA GLY A 81 -0.14 11.00 -1.58
C GLY A 81 -0.38 9.92 -2.64
N TRP A 82 -0.03 10.24 -3.89
CA TRP A 82 -0.25 9.39 -5.06
C TRP A 82 0.59 8.11 -5.08
N ARG A 83 1.66 8.05 -4.28
CA ARG A 83 2.59 6.91 -4.21
C ARG A 83 1.90 5.62 -3.72
N GLY A 84 0.94 5.77 -2.80
CA GLY A 84 0.13 4.65 -2.30
C GLY A 84 -0.76 3.99 -3.35
N LEU A 85 -0.95 4.66 -4.49
CA LEU A 85 -1.66 4.12 -5.64
C LEU A 85 -0.68 3.65 -6.73
N ALA A 86 0.27 4.50 -7.13
CA ALA A 86 1.11 4.24 -8.28
C ALA A 86 2.08 3.07 -8.10
N ILE A 87 2.63 2.87 -6.89
CA ILE A 87 3.56 1.78 -6.61
C ILE A 87 2.86 0.41 -6.76
N PRO A 88 1.76 0.12 -6.03
CA PRO A 88 1.09 -1.18 -6.19
C PRO A 88 0.47 -1.34 -7.58
N LEU A 89 0.03 -0.26 -8.24
CA LEU A 89 -0.48 -0.30 -9.61
C LEU A 89 0.60 -0.64 -10.63
N GLY A 90 1.79 -0.02 -10.53
CA GLY A 90 2.91 -0.33 -11.41
C GLY A 90 3.36 -1.78 -11.27
N ILE A 91 3.49 -2.28 -10.04
CA ILE A 91 3.85 -3.68 -9.79
C ILE A 91 2.79 -4.62 -10.35
N TRP A 92 1.50 -4.37 -10.06
CA TRP A 92 0.42 -5.18 -10.58
C TRP A 92 0.41 -5.20 -12.11
N ALA A 93 0.54 -4.04 -12.75
CA ALA A 93 0.52 -3.91 -14.21
C ALA A 93 1.66 -4.68 -14.88
N VAL A 94 2.88 -4.64 -14.30
CA VAL A 94 4.02 -5.43 -14.80
C VAL A 94 3.78 -6.93 -14.59
N THR A 95 3.20 -7.32 -13.46
CA THR A 95 2.93 -8.74 -13.16
C THR A 95 1.69 -9.31 -13.87
N PHE A 96 0.80 -8.47 -14.40
CA PHE A 96 -0.49 -8.86 -14.95
C PHE A 96 -0.40 -9.90 -16.08
N PRO A 97 0.47 -9.75 -17.10
CA PRO A 97 0.58 -10.73 -18.18
C PRO A 97 1.03 -12.11 -17.70
N PHE A 98 1.85 -12.15 -16.64
CA PHE A 98 2.35 -13.41 -16.08
C PHE A 98 1.28 -14.16 -15.27
N GLY A 99 0.28 -13.45 -14.74
CA GLY A 99 -0.80 -14.06 -13.95
C GLY A 99 -1.98 -14.59 -14.78
N MET A 100 -2.30 -13.93 -15.90
CA MET A 100 -3.41 -14.33 -16.79
C MET A 100 -2.97 -15.24 -17.95
N GLY A 101 -1.67 -15.35 -18.25
CA GLY A 101 -1.18 -16.07 -19.43
C GLY A 101 -1.47 -15.32 -20.75
N HIS A 102 -1.53 -16.05 -21.88
CA HIS A 102 -1.67 -15.47 -23.23
C HIS A 102 -3.06 -14.86 -23.53
N THR A 103 -3.98 -14.82 -22.57
CA THR A 103 -5.36 -14.32 -22.71
C THR A 103 -5.56 -12.90 -22.19
N ALA A 104 -4.48 -12.13 -21.99
CA ALA A 104 -4.53 -10.77 -21.47
C ALA A 104 -5.28 -9.79 -22.41
N ASN A 105 -6.60 -9.69 -22.25
CA ASN A 105 -7.44 -8.73 -22.95
C ASN A 105 -7.24 -7.32 -22.36
N PRO A 106 -7.01 -6.27 -23.19
CA PRO A 106 -6.91 -4.89 -22.72
C PRO A 106 -8.10 -4.42 -21.88
N LEU A 107 -9.29 -4.96 -22.13
CA LEU A 107 -10.50 -4.59 -21.40
C LEU A 107 -10.55 -5.24 -20.00
N ASP A 108 -10.02 -6.45 -19.83
CA ASP A 108 -9.89 -7.10 -18.51
C ASP A 108 -8.86 -6.34 -17.65
N PHE A 109 -7.78 -5.87 -18.28
CA PHE A 109 -6.83 -4.97 -17.64
C PHE A 109 -7.50 -3.65 -17.21
N ALA A 110 -8.28 -3.03 -18.10
CA ALA A 110 -8.96 -1.77 -17.83
C ALA A 110 -9.99 -1.88 -16.70
N THR A 111 -10.83 -2.93 -16.72
CA THR A 111 -11.85 -3.17 -15.69
C THR A 111 -11.23 -3.50 -14.34
N THR A 112 -10.16 -4.29 -14.30
CA THR A 112 -9.42 -4.54 -13.07
C THR A 112 -8.75 -3.27 -12.54
N SER A 113 -8.15 -2.47 -13.42
CA SER A 113 -7.56 -1.17 -13.05
C SER A 113 -8.61 -0.22 -12.45
N LEU A 114 -9.79 -0.15 -13.08
CA LEU A 114 -10.92 0.65 -12.60
C LEU A 114 -11.38 0.18 -11.21
N ALA A 115 -11.49 -1.13 -11.00
CA ALA A 115 -11.85 -1.71 -9.73
C ALA A 115 -10.81 -1.37 -8.63
N LEU A 116 -9.52 -1.48 -8.93
CA LEU A 116 -8.44 -1.13 -8.01
C LEU A 116 -8.44 0.37 -7.66
N LEU A 117 -8.69 1.24 -8.64
CA LEU A 117 -8.86 2.68 -8.42
C LEU A 117 -10.05 2.96 -7.50
N ALA A 118 -11.20 2.32 -7.73
CA ALA A 118 -12.38 2.48 -6.90
C ALA A 118 -12.11 2.08 -5.44
N ILE A 119 -11.48 0.91 -5.22
CA ILE A 119 -11.05 0.47 -3.88
C ILE A 119 -10.15 1.51 -3.21
N PHE A 120 -9.16 2.06 -3.93
CA PHE A 120 -8.24 3.06 -3.39
C PHE A 120 -8.96 4.31 -2.91
N PHE A 121 -9.93 4.82 -3.68
CA PHE A 121 -10.69 6.00 -3.27
C PHE A 121 -11.59 5.74 -2.06
N ILE A 122 -12.21 4.56 -1.96
CA ILE A 122 -12.97 4.16 -0.75
C ILE A 122 -12.03 4.08 0.45
N GLY A 123 -10.88 3.45 0.30
CA GLY A 123 -9.89 3.35 1.37
C GLY A 123 -9.38 4.72 1.82
N LYS A 124 -9.15 5.64 0.88
CA LYS A 124 -8.76 7.03 1.15
C LYS A 124 -9.80 7.77 2.01
N THR A 125 -11.10 7.62 1.74
CA THR A 125 -12.15 8.28 2.53
C THR A 125 -12.29 7.68 3.94
N LEU A 126 -11.91 6.42 4.10
CA LEU A 126 -12.00 5.69 5.37
C LEU A 126 -10.70 5.69 6.19
N THR A 127 -9.57 6.17 5.66
CA THR A 127 -8.25 6.10 6.30
C THR A 127 -8.19 6.77 7.69
N GLN A 128 -9.00 7.81 7.92
CA GLN A 128 -9.07 8.53 9.20
C GLN A 128 -10.12 7.96 10.16
N ARG A 129 -10.82 6.88 9.77
CA ARG A 129 -11.84 6.22 10.59
C ARG A 129 -11.19 5.14 11.47
N GLY A 130 -11.91 4.70 12.49
CA GLY A 130 -11.47 3.62 13.39
C GLY A 130 -11.38 2.26 12.70
N LEU A 131 -10.72 1.31 13.36
CA LEU A 131 -10.50 -0.06 12.87
C LEU A 131 -11.78 -0.76 12.38
N PRO A 132 -12.94 -0.72 13.08
CA PRO A 132 -14.15 -1.36 12.59
C PRO A 132 -14.61 -0.84 11.23
N ALA A 133 -14.49 0.47 10.99
CA ALA A 133 -14.88 1.09 9.73
C ALA A 133 -13.91 0.70 8.59
N LEU A 134 -12.61 0.55 8.90
CA LEU A 134 -11.64 0.05 7.93
C LEU A 134 -11.91 -1.41 7.54
N LEU A 135 -12.20 -2.27 8.52
CA LEU A 135 -12.50 -3.69 8.24
C LEU A 135 -13.79 -3.84 7.43
N LEU A 136 -14.87 -3.16 7.83
CA LEU A 136 -16.12 -3.18 7.07
C LEU A 136 -15.95 -2.58 5.66
N GLY A 137 -15.24 -1.45 5.56
CA GLY A 137 -14.94 -0.80 4.28
C GLY A 137 -14.13 -1.68 3.34
N SER A 138 -13.17 -2.46 3.88
CA SER A 138 -12.39 -3.42 3.09
C SER A 138 -13.28 -4.57 2.59
N ALA A 139 -14.19 -5.10 3.41
CA ALA A 139 -15.12 -6.13 2.98
C ALA A 139 -16.05 -5.63 1.86
N LEU A 140 -16.64 -4.45 2.01
CA LEU A 140 -17.51 -3.84 0.98
C LEU A 140 -16.73 -3.50 -0.31
N SER A 141 -15.47 -3.12 -0.18
CA SER A 141 -14.59 -2.86 -1.33
C SER A 141 -14.29 -4.13 -2.12
N ALA A 142 -14.19 -5.30 -1.47
CA ALA A 142 -14.06 -6.59 -2.16
C ALA A 142 -15.31 -6.92 -2.97
N VAL A 143 -16.51 -6.64 -2.42
CA VAL A 143 -17.78 -6.79 -3.15
C VAL A 143 -17.81 -5.87 -4.39
N LEU A 144 -17.46 -4.60 -4.23
CA LEU A 144 -17.44 -3.66 -5.35
C LEU A 144 -16.48 -4.11 -6.46
N PHE A 145 -15.29 -4.56 -6.09
CA PHE A 145 -14.31 -5.06 -7.05
C PHE A 145 -14.82 -6.27 -7.80
N HIS A 146 -15.42 -7.22 -7.09
CA HIS A 146 -16.01 -8.42 -7.67
C HIS A 146 -17.08 -8.05 -8.70
N LEU A 147 -17.97 -7.11 -8.38
CA LEU A 147 -19.01 -6.66 -9.29
C LEU A 147 -18.42 -5.98 -10.55
N ILE A 148 -17.44 -5.08 -10.40
CA ILE A 148 -16.81 -4.39 -11.55
C ILE A 148 -16.11 -5.40 -12.47
N THR A 149 -15.35 -6.33 -11.89
CA THR A 149 -14.58 -7.32 -12.66
C THR A 149 -15.47 -8.40 -13.29
N CYS A 150 -16.54 -8.82 -12.62
CA CYS A 150 -17.53 -9.74 -13.18
C CYS A 150 -18.39 -9.08 -14.28
N CYS A 151 -18.71 -7.79 -14.15
CA CYS A 151 -19.29 -7.01 -15.25
C CYS A 151 -18.33 -6.94 -16.44
N GLY A 152 -17.03 -6.72 -16.17
CA GLY A 152 -15.98 -6.74 -17.18
C GLY A 152 -15.94 -8.06 -17.94
N ALA A 153 -15.83 -9.18 -17.22
CA ALA A 153 -15.85 -10.53 -17.78
C ALA A 153 -17.14 -10.80 -18.56
N TRP A 154 -18.30 -10.38 -18.04
CA TRP A 154 -19.57 -10.49 -18.74
C TRP A 154 -19.59 -9.73 -20.06
N ILE A 155 -18.90 -8.59 -20.17
CA ILE A 155 -18.77 -7.84 -21.43
C ILE A 155 -17.80 -8.55 -22.39
N THR A 156 -16.65 -9.01 -21.89
CA THR A 156 -15.53 -9.47 -22.72
C THR A 156 -15.61 -10.94 -23.13
N ASP A 157 -16.06 -11.81 -22.24
CA ASP A 157 -16.01 -13.25 -22.44
C ASP A 157 -17.24 -13.73 -23.24
N PRO A 158 -17.04 -14.32 -24.43
CA PRO A 158 -18.13 -14.82 -25.27
C PRO A 158 -18.90 -15.98 -24.63
N LEU A 159 -18.37 -16.62 -23.58
CA LEU A 159 -19.03 -17.70 -22.85
C LEU A 159 -20.22 -17.23 -22.02
N TYR A 160 -20.39 -15.92 -21.80
CA TYR A 160 -21.57 -15.36 -21.18
C TYR A 160 -22.58 -14.85 -22.20
N THR A 161 -23.85 -15.19 -21.98
CA THR A 161 -24.98 -14.57 -22.66
C THR A 161 -25.07 -13.08 -22.30
N LYS A 162 -25.27 -12.21 -23.29
CA LYS A 162 -25.31 -10.75 -23.09
C LYS A 162 -26.68 -10.26 -22.61
N ASN A 163 -27.15 -10.84 -21.52
CA ASN A 163 -28.40 -10.51 -20.85
C ASN A 163 -28.20 -10.52 -19.31
N LEU A 164 -29.28 -10.29 -18.56
CA LEU A 164 -29.23 -10.28 -17.09
C LEU A 164 -28.81 -11.63 -16.50
N GLU A 165 -29.20 -12.74 -17.13
CA GLU A 165 -28.83 -14.08 -16.69
C GLU A 165 -27.32 -14.31 -16.77
N GLY A 166 -26.70 -13.95 -17.90
CA GLY A 166 -25.25 -14.04 -18.05
C GLY A 166 -24.48 -13.11 -17.11
N LEU A 167 -25.06 -11.96 -16.75
CA LEU A 167 -24.47 -11.08 -15.73
C LEU A 167 -24.54 -11.72 -14.33
N VAL A 168 -25.68 -12.31 -13.96
CA VAL A 168 -25.81 -13.03 -12.69
C VAL A 168 -24.88 -14.25 -12.67
N GLN A 169 -24.76 -14.95 -13.80
CA GLN A 169 -23.83 -16.07 -13.98
C GLN A 169 -22.38 -15.63 -13.77
N SER A 170 -21.96 -14.49 -14.32
CA SER A 170 -20.58 -14.01 -14.16
C SER A 170 -20.25 -13.69 -12.70
N VAL A 171 -21.22 -13.19 -11.93
CA VAL A 171 -21.07 -12.87 -10.51
C VAL A 171 -20.99 -14.13 -9.63
N TRP A 172 -21.79 -15.16 -9.92
CA TRP A 172 -21.91 -16.32 -9.03
C TRP A 172 -21.15 -17.54 -9.54
N SER A 173 -21.37 -17.96 -10.77
CA SER A 173 -20.98 -19.28 -11.28
C SER A 173 -19.72 -19.26 -12.12
N GLY A 174 -19.42 -18.16 -12.80
CA GLY A 174 -18.34 -18.11 -13.79
C GLY A 174 -18.76 -18.68 -15.16
N PRO A 175 -17.83 -18.73 -16.12
CA PRO A 175 -18.14 -19.20 -17.47
C PRO A 175 -18.38 -20.72 -17.47
N ALA A 176 -19.09 -21.21 -18.49
CA ALA A 176 -19.35 -22.65 -18.63
C ALA A 176 -18.01 -23.42 -18.72
N GLY A 177 -17.86 -24.46 -17.90
CA GLY A 177 -16.62 -25.25 -17.81
C GLY A 177 -15.55 -24.69 -16.88
N SER A 178 -15.83 -23.59 -16.17
CA SER A 178 -14.91 -23.07 -15.13
C SER A 178 -14.70 -24.11 -14.03
N PRO A 179 -13.45 -24.38 -13.59
CA PRO A 179 -13.18 -25.32 -12.51
C PRO A 179 -13.72 -24.82 -11.16
N LEU A 180 -13.79 -23.50 -10.97
CA LEU A 180 -14.25 -22.86 -9.74
C LEU A 180 -15.28 -21.76 -10.03
N PRO A 181 -16.30 -21.61 -9.16
CA PRO A 181 -17.31 -20.58 -9.35
C PRO A 181 -16.82 -19.20 -8.93
N SER A 182 -17.28 -18.15 -9.63
CA SER A 182 -16.90 -16.75 -9.38
C SER A 182 -17.04 -16.31 -7.92
N TRP A 183 -18.06 -16.78 -7.20
CA TRP A 183 -18.27 -16.40 -5.80
C TRP A 183 -17.14 -16.88 -4.86
N VAL A 184 -16.40 -17.93 -5.21
CA VAL A 184 -15.25 -18.41 -4.43
C VAL A 184 -14.11 -17.38 -4.47
N PHE A 185 -13.93 -16.71 -5.60
CA PHE A 185 -12.97 -15.61 -5.71
C PHE A 185 -13.36 -14.44 -4.81
N LEU A 186 -14.65 -14.06 -4.76
CA LEU A 186 -15.16 -13.04 -3.84
C LEU A 186 -14.91 -13.43 -2.38
N ARG A 187 -15.22 -14.67 -2.00
CA ARG A 187 -15.00 -15.18 -0.63
C ARG A 187 -13.54 -15.04 -0.23
N ASN A 188 -12.63 -15.57 -1.04
CA ASN A 188 -11.20 -15.58 -0.75
C ASN A 188 -10.62 -14.16 -0.75
N MET A 189 -11.04 -13.34 -1.71
CA MET A 189 -10.65 -11.93 -1.78
C MET A 189 -11.13 -11.16 -0.56
N THR A 190 -12.38 -11.34 -0.13
CA THR A 190 -12.94 -10.67 1.05
C THR A 190 -12.16 -11.06 2.31
N ALA A 191 -11.90 -12.36 2.49
CA ALA A 191 -11.12 -12.86 3.62
C ALA A 191 -9.70 -12.26 3.62
N ALA A 192 -9.02 -12.28 2.48
CA ALA A 192 -7.69 -11.68 2.32
C ALA A 192 -7.74 -10.17 2.58
N ASN A 193 -8.73 -9.46 2.04
CA ASN A 193 -8.83 -8.01 2.14
C ASN A 193 -8.97 -7.57 3.60
N VAL A 194 -9.91 -8.19 4.34
CA VAL A 194 -10.13 -7.93 5.76
C VAL A 194 -8.89 -8.27 6.60
N LEU A 195 -8.29 -9.44 6.36
CA LEU A 195 -7.09 -9.89 7.07
C LEU A 195 -5.93 -8.92 6.90
N PHE A 196 -5.58 -8.59 5.65
CA PHE A 196 -4.43 -7.73 5.36
C PHE A 196 -4.70 -6.26 5.75
N THR A 197 -5.93 -5.76 5.60
CA THR A 197 -6.31 -4.44 6.15
C THR A 197 -6.12 -4.40 7.67
N GLY A 198 -6.52 -5.45 8.39
CA GLY A 198 -6.29 -5.56 9.84
C GLY A 198 -4.80 -5.53 10.19
N ILE A 199 -3.98 -6.31 9.48
CA ILE A 199 -2.52 -6.34 9.65
C ILE A 199 -1.92 -4.95 9.40
N PHE A 200 -2.31 -4.26 8.31
CA PHE A 200 -1.80 -2.94 7.98
C PHE A 200 -2.22 -1.88 9.01
N ALA A 201 -3.47 -1.91 9.47
CA ALA A 201 -3.96 -1.00 10.50
C ALA A 201 -3.21 -1.20 11.84
N ILE A 202 -3.01 -2.46 12.26
CA ILE A 202 -2.28 -2.78 13.50
C ILE A 202 -0.80 -2.40 13.37
N ALA A 203 -0.17 -2.68 12.23
CA ALA A 203 1.23 -2.32 11.99
C ALA A 203 1.45 -0.81 12.13
N GLN A 204 0.52 0.01 11.67
CA GLN A 204 0.59 1.47 11.77
C GLN A 204 0.41 1.99 13.20
N LEU A 205 -0.37 1.29 14.04
CA LEU A 205 -0.44 1.59 15.47
C LEU A 205 0.88 1.27 16.19
N ARG A 206 1.62 0.27 15.72
CA ARG A 206 2.88 -0.20 16.33
C ARG A 206 4.13 0.50 15.79
N LEU A 207 4.04 1.12 14.60
CA LEU A 207 5.10 1.89 13.97
C LEU A 207 4.65 3.36 13.84
N PRO A 208 4.74 4.17 14.92
CA PRO A 208 4.36 5.58 14.85
C PRO A 208 5.14 6.28 13.75
N ASN A 209 4.41 6.91 12.82
CA ASN A 209 5.01 7.81 11.86
C ASN A 209 5.65 8.99 12.62
N PRO A 210 6.96 9.27 12.46
CA PRO A 210 7.60 10.42 13.10
C PRO A 210 7.10 11.77 12.55
N SER A 211 6.22 11.78 11.54
CA SER A 211 5.76 12.99 10.85
C SER A 211 4.38 13.51 11.28
N PHE A 212 3.71 12.91 12.27
CA PHE A 212 2.54 13.54 12.88
C PHE A 212 2.97 14.40 14.08
N SER A 213 3.76 15.44 13.79
CA SER A 213 3.90 16.55 14.72
C SER A 213 2.61 17.34 14.64
N LEU A 214 1.70 17.13 15.61
CA LEU A 214 0.70 18.14 15.93
C LEU A 214 1.47 19.45 16.07
N SER A 215 1.25 20.38 15.14
CA SER A 215 1.57 21.79 15.34
C SER A 215 0.73 22.24 16.53
N ARG A 216 1.26 22.00 17.73
CA ARG A 216 0.77 22.53 18.99
C ARG A 216 0.71 24.04 18.77
N PRO A 217 -0.46 24.69 18.85
CA PRO A 217 -0.49 26.14 18.87
C PRO A 217 0.39 26.56 20.04
N LEU A 218 1.42 27.35 19.76
CA LEU A 218 2.20 27.97 20.83
C LEU A 218 1.21 28.74 21.71
N PRO A 219 1.23 28.59 23.04
CA PRO A 219 0.42 29.45 23.89
C PRO A 219 0.81 30.88 23.57
N ALA A 220 -0.19 31.69 23.20
CA ALA A 220 -0.02 33.12 23.02
C ALA A 220 0.69 33.66 24.26
N LYS A 221 1.90 34.19 24.07
CA LYS A 221 2.58 34.95 25.10
C LYS A 221 1.91 36.32 25.12
N PHE A 222 1.23 36.58 26.22
CA PHE A 222 0.75 37.86 26.78
C PHE A 222 0.03 38.83 25.84
#